data_AF-A0A1D9MKI5-F1
#
_entry.id   AF-A0A1D9MKI5-F1
#
_cell.length_a   1.000
_cell.length_b   1.000
_cell.length_c   1.000
_cell.angle_alpha   90.00
_cell.angle_beta   90.00
_cell.angle_gamma   90.00
#
_symmetry.space_group_name_H-M   'P 1'
#
loop_
_entity.id
_entity.type
_entity.pdbx_description
1 polymer ?
#
loop_
_entity_poly.entity_id
_entity_poly.type
_entity_poly.pdbx_seq_one_letter_code
_entity_poly.pdbx_strand_id
1 'polypeptide(L)'
;MKELPFNQSKPVEQISKPYQGWTVDTGVFELVRPFLALTQWEAKNLKLENGVPSQPPSFAHFDEIGITEVRKLQGILPQFARSEAQNYAPNTAELLKMVENHPEATLYGYYVGPQRGDERITFEGFTVYGFKNWKVPMEYSRSRYRELWQEVCETLELENSDYPPDEIRLSGRINHKGEPEWVFWWD
;
A
#
# COMPACT_ATOMS: atom_id res chain seq x y z
N MET A 1 7.51 29.40 -8.81
CA MET A 1 7.54 28.08 -8.14
C MET A 1 8.99 27.76 -7.84
N LYS A 2 9.38 27.71 -6.56
CA LYS A 2 10.72 27.26 -6.16
C LYS A 2 10.60 25.76 -5.94
N GLU A 3 11.27 24.97 -6.76
CA GLU A 3 11.47 23.54 -6.50
C GLU A 3 12.15 23.39 -5.13
N LEU A 4 11.57 22.56 -4.27
CA LEU A 4 12.23 22.16 -3.03
C LEU A 4 13.47 21.32 -3.40
N PRO A 5 14.63 21.56 -2.79
CA PRO A 5 15.83 20.81 -3.12
C PRO A 5 15.63 19.36 -2.72
N PHE A 6 15.62 18.47 -3.71
CA PHE A 6 15.76 17.03 -3.54
C PHE A 6 17.13 16.82 -2.89
N ASN A 7 17.16 16.69 -1.57
CA ASN A 7 18.40 16.51 -0.83
C ASN A 7 18.97 15.17 -1.26
N GLN A 8 20.12 15.16 -1.95
CA GLN A 8 20.82 13.97 -2.38
C GLN A 8 21.45 13.28 -1.15
N SER A 9 20.60 12.66 -0.34
CA SER A 9 20.94 11.63 0.64
C SER A 9 21.32 10.34 -0.10
N LYS A 10 22.08 9.46 0.57
CA LYS A 10 22.77 8.29 -0.01
C LYS A 10 21.92 7.51 -1.04
N PRO A 11 22.52 6.96 -2.11
CA PRO A 11 21.82 6.07 -3.03
C PRO A 11 21.08 4.98 -2.24
N VAL A 12 19.82 4.74 -2.58
CA VAL A 12 18.91 3.84 -1.86
C VAL A 12 19.50 2.43 -1.73
N GLU A 13 20.29 2.02 -2.72
CA GLU A 13 21.02 0.76 -2.76
C GLU A 13 22.06 0.63 -1.64
N GLN A 14 22.50 1.73 -1.03
CA GLN A 14 23.46 1.76 0.07
C GLN A 14 22.78 1.76 1.45
N ILE A 15 21.44 1.82 1.50
CA ILE A 15 20.68 1.79 2.74
C ILE A 15 20.32 0.33 3.08
N SER A 16 21.20 -0.32 3.84
CA SER A 16 21.04 -1.74 4.22
C SER A 16 20.22 -1.98 5.49
N LYS A 17 19.92 -0.92 6.26
CA LYS A 17 19.15 -1.02 7.52
C LYS A 17 18.31 0.24 7.75
N PRO A 18 17.19 0.13 8.50
CA PRO A 18 16.42 1.29 8.93
C PRO A 18 17.27 2.27 9.73
N TYR A 19 17.02 3.56 9.54
CA TYR A 19 17.53 4.65 10.37
C TYR A 19 16.46 5.72 10.53
N GLN A 20 16.47 6.45 11.64
CA GLN A 20 15.47 7.49 11.88
C GLN A 20 15.59 8.60 10.82
N GLY A 21 14.49 8.94 10.15
CA GLY A 21 14.41 9.89 9.05
C GLY A 21 14.41 9.27 7.65
N TRP A 22 14.61 7.96 7.51
CA TRP A 22 14.81 7.33 6.20
C TRP A 22 13.64 7.54 5.23
N THR A 23 12.40 7.56 5.72
CA THR A 23 11.19 7.76 4.90
C THR A 23 11.10 9.18 4.34
N VAL A 24 11.66 10.16 5.06
CA VAL A 24 11.76 11.55 4.61
C VAL A 24 12.94 11.70 3.66
N ASP A 25 14.11 11.18 4.05
CA ASP A 25 15.35 11.30 3.30
C ASP A 25 15.29 10.61 1.93
N THR A 26 14.54 9.51 1.81
CA THR A 26 14.33 8.81 0.52
C THR A 26 13.20 9.41 -0.31
N GLY A 27 12.40 10.33 0.24
CA GLY A 27 11.25 10.93 -0.44
C GLY A 27 9.97 10.07 -0.41
N VAL A 28 9.95 8.97 0.34
CA VAL A 28 8.75 8.13 0.51
C VAL A 28 7.60 8.93 1.09
N PHE A 29 7.85 9.76 2.11
CA PHE A 29 6.81 10.62 2.68
C PHE A 29 6.21 11.54 1.62
N GLU A 30 7.02 12.29 0.88
CA GLU A 30 6.51 13.23 -0.13
C GLU A 30 5.71 12.54 -1.24
N LEU A 31 6.07 11.30 -1.57
CA LEU A 31 5.35 10.51 -2.55
C LEU A 31 3.97 10.04 -2.06
N VAL A 32 3.88 9.60 -0.81
CA VAL A 32 2.63 9.05 -0.21
C VAL A 32 1.76 10.13 0.40
N ARG A 33 2.31 11.30 0.76
CA ARG A 33 1.63 12.43 1.40
C ARG A 33 0.29 12.83 0.75
N PRO A 34 0.14 12.86 -0.58
CA PRO A 34 -1.15 13.16 -1.22
C PRO A 34 -2.24 12.12 -0.99
N PHE A 35 -1.86 10.90 -0.61
CA PHE A 35 -2.72 9.73 -0.49
C PHE A 35 -3.08 9.41 0.97
N LEU A 36 -2.61 10.24 1.93
CA LEU A 36 -2.90 10.02 3.34
C LEU A 36 -4.40 10.16 3.63
N ALA A 37 -5.01 9.07 4.07
CA ALA A 37 -6.42 8.93 4.41
C ALA A 37 -6.64 9.27 5.89
N LEU A 38 -6.51 10.56 6.22
CA LEU A 38 -6.59 11.01 7.60
C LEU A 38 -8.01 10.89 8.15
N THR A 39 -8.15 10.26 9.31
CA THR A 39 -9.33 10.39 10.15
C THR A 39 -9.51 11.84 10.58
N GLN A 40 -10.74 12.21 10.94
CA GLN A 40 -11.02 13.55 11.49
C GLN A 40 -10.18 13.86 12.75
N TRP A 41 -9.79 12.83 13.50
CA TRP A 41 -8.95 12.99 14.68
C TRP A 41 -7.49 13.27 14.29
N GLU A 42 -6.91 12.52 13.35
CA GLU A 42 -5.54 12.78 12.86
C GLU A 42 -5.44 14.17 12.24
N ALA A 43 -6.40 14.54 11.37
CA ALA A 43 -6.40 15.83 10.69
C ALA A 43 -6.42 17.03 11.67
N LYS A 44 -7.07 16.91 12.83
CA LYS A 44 -7.11 17.96 13.87
C LYS A 44 -5.77 18.17 14.58
N ASN A 45 -4.92 17.15 14.60
CA ASN A 45 -3.63 17.17 15.30
C ASN A 45 -2.44 17.44 14.37
N LEU A 46 -2.69 17.59 13.07
CA LEU A 46 -1.67 17.84 12.06
C LEU A 46 -1.79 19.24 11.48
N LYS A 47 -0.64 19.84 11.16
CA LYS A 47 -0.61 21.06 10.35
C LYS A 47 -0.81 20.68 8.89
N LEU A 48 -1.94 21.09 8.31
CA LEU A 48 -2.29 20.79 6.91
C LEU A 48 -1.95 21.97 5.98
N GLU A 49 -1.52 21.65 4.77
CA GLU A 49 -1.35 22.57 3.64
C GLU A 49 -2.09 21.99 2.44
N ASN A 50 -3.08 22.73 1.90
CA ASN A 50 -3.96 22.26 0.83
C ASN A 50 -4.66 20.92 1.12
N GLY A 51 -5.00 20.67 2.39
CA GLY A 51 -5.73 19.47 2.81
C GLY A 51 -4.85 18.25 3.13
N VAL A 52 -3.53 18.34 2.97
CA VAL A 52 -2.58 17.25 3.27
C VAL A 52 -1.57 17.68 4.35
N PRO A 53 -0.98 16.76 5.13
CA PRO A 53 0.03 17.10 6.13
C PRO A 53 1.20 17.87 5.51
N SER A 54 1.62 18.95 6.18
CA SER A 54 2.82 19.73 5.82
C SER A 54 4.11 19.12 6.36
N GLN A 55 3.99 18.16 7.28
CA GLN A 55 5.09 17.45 7.92
C GLN A 55 4.70 15.97 8.06
N PRO A 56 5.68 15.06 8.15
CA PRO A 56 5.42 13.65 8.39
C PRO A 56 4.60 13.45 9.68
N PRO A 57 3.43 12.79 9.63
CA PRO A 57 2.72 12.40 10.85
C PRO A 57 3.48 11.27 11.56
N SER A 58 3.27 11.10 12.86
CA SER A 58 3.80 9.92 13.57
C SER A 58 3.17 8.62 13.07
N PHE A 59 1.90 8.68 12.66
CA PHE A 59 1.13 7.60 12.06
C PHE A 59 0.03 8.19 11.18
N ALA A 60 -0.23 7.58 10.02
CA ALA A 60 -1.40 7.85 9.20
C ALA A 60 -1.64 6.71 8.20
N HIS A 61 -2.91 6.41 7.91
CA HIS A 61 -3.27 5.53 6.81
C HIS A 61 -3.07 6.24 5.46
N PHE A 62 -2.89 5.46 4.39
CA PHE A 62 -2.95 5.91 3.01
C PHE A 62 -3.77 4.92 2.18
N ASP A 63 -4.46 5.45 1.17
CA ASP A 63 -5.27 4.67 0.25
C ASP A 63 -4.93 5.02 -1.21
N GLU A 64 -5.31 4.15 -2.15
CA GLU A 64 -5.29 4.44 -3.59
C GLU A 64 -3.89 4.73 -4.19
N ILE A 65 -2.84 4.07 -3.68
CA ILE A 65 -1.51 4.09 -4.31
C ILE A 65 -1.55 3.27 -5.60
N GLY A 66 -1.52 3.97 -6.74
CA GLY A 66 -1.60 3.36 -8.08
C GLY A 66 -0.24 3.22 -8.78
N ILE A 67 -0.29 2.79 -10.04
CA ILE A 67 0.90 2.47 -10.87
C ILE A 67 1.95 3.60 -10.95
N THR A 68 1.53 4.86 -10.99
CA THR A 68 2.45 6.00 -11.13
C THR A 68 3.34 6.13 -9.90
N GLU A 69 2.75 5.95 -8.72
CA GLU A 69 3.42 6.03 -7.43
C GLU A 69 4.24 4.77 -7.17
N VAL A 70 3.69 3.59 -7.50
CA VAL A 70 4.39 2.30 -7.41
C VAL A 70 5.74 2.33 -8.15
N ARG A 71 5.77 2.82 -9.39
CA ARG A 71 7.02 2.94 -10.17
C ARG A 71 8.05 3.84 -9.50
N LYS A 72 7.61 4.91 -8.84
CA LYS A 72 8.50 5.81 -8.10
C LYS A 72 8.98 5.15 -6.80
N LEU A 73 8.09 4.47 -6.07
CA LEU A 73 8.41 3.71 -4.85
C LEU A 73 9.49 2.67 -5.11
N GLN A 74 9.45 1.96 -6.25
CA GLN A 74 10.52 1.04 -6.65
C GLN A 74 11.89 1.70 -6.83
N GLY A 75 11.96 3.00 -7.12
CA GLY A 75 13.22 3.74 -7.22
C GLY A 75 13.73 4.24 -5.86
N ILE A 76 12.85 4.40 -4.87
CA ILE A 76 13.20 5.08 -3.60
C ILE A 76 13.14 4.19 -2.36
N LEU A 77 12.44 3.06 -2.41
CA LEU A 77 12.36 2.15 -1.28
C LEU A 77 13.65 1.37 -1.09
N PRO A 78 14.26 1.39 0.10
CA PRO A 78 15.42 0.56 0.42
C PRO A 78 15.05 -0.92 0.50
N GLN A 79 16.04 -1.80 0.37
CA GLN A 79 15.81 -3.24 0.30
C GLN A 79 15.06 -3.80 1.51
N PHE A 80 15.35 -3.31 2.73
CA PHE A 80 14.64 -3.78 3.93
C PHE A 80 13.14 -3.46 3.87
N ALA A 81 12.76 -2.29 3.36
CA ALA A 81 11.36 -1.89 3.23
C ALA A 81 10.65 -2.66 2.11
N ARG A 82 11.38 -3.07 1.07
CA ARG A 82 10.85 -3.96 0.02
C ARG A 82 10.57 -5.37 0.53
N SER A 83 11.31 -5.81 1.53
CA SER A 83 11.15 -7.13 2.15
C SER A 83 10.14 -7.16 3.29
N GLU A 84 9.60 -6.01 3.71
CA GLU A 84 8.54 -5.94 4.72
C GLU A 84 7.22 -6.51 4.20
N ALA A 85 6.47 -7.14 5.10
CA ALA A 85 5.13 -7.67 4.87
C ALA A 85 4.27 -7.42 6.12
N GLN A 86 3.01 -7.02 5.93
CA GLN A 86 2.05 -7.00 7.03
C GLN A 86 1.66 -8.44 7.38
N ASN A 87 2.13 -8.94 8.51
CA ASN A 87 1.88 -10.31 8.97
C ASN A 87 2.21 -11.36 7.90
N TYR A 88 1.18 -12.03 7.35
CA TYR A 88 1.34 -13.04 6.31
C TYR A 88 0.96 -12.54 4.91
N ALA A 89 0.88 -11.23 4.70
CA ALA A 89 0.66 -10.65 3.38
C ALA A 89 1.82 -10.93 2.42
N PRO A 90 1.60 -10.82 1.09
CA PRO A 90 2.67 -10.61 0.13
C PRO A 90 3.60 -9.48 0.58
N ASN A 91 4.91 -9.63 0.35
CA ASN A 91 5.85 -8.57 0.73
C ASN A 91 5.71 -7.34 -0.17
N THR A 92 6.27 -6.23 0.27
CA THR A 92 6.18 -4.95 -0.45
C THR A 92 6.68 -5.06 -1.88
N ALA A 93 7.79 -5.75 -2.15
CA ALA A 93 8.31 -5.92 -3.51
C ALA A 93 7.30 -6.65 -4.42
N GLU A 94 6.67 -7.69 -3.90
CA GLU A 94 5.66 -8.48 -4.61
C GLU A 94 4.42 -7.65 -4.92
N LEU A 95 3.90 -6.89 -3.95
CA LEU A 95 2.74 -6.01 -4.16
C LEU A 95 3.02 -4.90 -5.17
N LEU A 96 4.22 -4.30 -5.14
CA LEU A 96 4.61 -3.30 -6.13
C LEU A 96 4.70 -3.91 -7.54
N LYS A 97 5.26 -5.11 -7.67
CA LYS A 97 5.33 -5.83 -8.95
C LYS A 97 3.93 -6.22 -9.45
N MET A 98 3.04 -6.63 -8.55
CA MET A 98 1.64 -6.94 -8.89
C MET A 98 0.96 -5.73 -9.53
N VAL A 99 1.07 -4.53 -8.95
CA VAL A 99 0.48 -3.32 -9.55
C VAL A 99 1.15 -2.94 -10.87
N GLU A 100 2.45 -3.21 -11.06
CA GLU A 100 3.09 -3.02 -12.37
C GLU A 100 2.52 -3.89 -13.48
N ASN A 101 2.19 -5.15 -13.15
CA ASN A 101 1.59 -6.09 -14.08
C ASN A 101 0.08 -5.87 -14.22
N HIS A 102 -0.58 -5.31 -13.20
CA HIS A 102 -2.01 -5.05 -13.12
C HIS A 102 -2.28 -3.58 -12.73
N PRO A 103 -2.12 -2.62 -13.66
CA PRO A 103 -2.16 -1.18 -13.35
C PRO A 103 -3.51 -0.64 -12.84
N GLU A 104 -4.58 -1.43 -12.94
CA GLU A 104 -5.89 -1.17 -12.35
C GLU A 104 -5.97 -1.44 -10.84
N ALA A 105 -5.00 -2.18 -10.29
CA ALA A 105 -4.91 -2.43 -8.87
C ALA A 105 -4.35 -1.21 -8.13
N THR A 106 -4.79 -1.04 -6.87
CA THR A 106 -4.24 -0.01 -5.98
C THR A 106 -3.84 -0.62 -4.64
N LEU A 107 -2.81 -0.06 -4.00
CA LEU A 107 -2.37 -0.47 -2.67
C LEU A 107 -2.88 0.51 -1.62
N TYR A 108 -3.12 0.00 -0.43
CA TYR A 108 -3.42 0.79 0.75
C TYR A 108 -2.68 0.24 1.98
N GLY A 109 -2.59 1.06 3.01
CA GLY A 109 -1.77 0.75 4.17
C GLY A 109 -1.54 1.92 5.08
N TYR A 110 -0.40 1.92 5.76
CA TYR A 110 -0.07 2.95 6.72
C TYR A 110 1.39 3.37 6.68
N TYR A 111 1.58 4.63 7.03
CA TYR A 111 2.86 5.30 7.16
C TYR A 111 3.16 5.55 8.63
N VAL A 112 4.38 5.21 9.07
CA VAL A 112 4.91 5.50 10.40
C VAL A 112 6.09 6.44 10.26
N GLY A 113 5.95 7.66 10.77
CA GLY A 113 6.94 8.70 10.59
C GLY A 113 8.16 8.62 11.52
N PRO A 114 9.17 9.47 11.28
CA PRO A 114 10.45 9.46 11.99
C PRO A 114 10.35 9.83 13.47
N GLN A 115 9.19 10.27 13.95
CA GLN A 115 8.95 10.51 15.37
C GLN A 115 8.92 9.20 16.18
N ARG A 116 8.80 8.04 15.52
CA ARG A 116 8.74 6.73 16.15
C ARG A 116 9.96 5.88 15.81
N GLY A 117 10.32 4.98 16.71
CA GLY A 117 11.44 4.06 16.52
C GLY A 117 11.15 2.92 15.52
N ASP A 118 9.89 2.71 15.19
CA ASP A 118 9.39 1.71 14.23
C ASP A 118 9.00 2.34 12.88
N GLU A 119 9.70 3.41 12.49
CA GLU A 119 9.52 4.15 11.23
C GLU A 119 9.51 3.21 10.01
N ARG A 120 8.39 3.20 9.30
CA ARG A 120 8.15 2.30 8.16
C ARG A 120 7.04 2.81 7.25
N ILE A 121 6.98 2.22 6.08
CA ILE A 121 5.78 2.17 5.25
C ILE A 121 5.36 0.72 5.16
N THR A 122 4.07 0.46 5.30
CA THR A 122 3.53 -0.89 5.23
C THR A 122 2.30 -0.88 4.35
N PHE A 123 2.26 -1.83 3.42
CA PHE A 123 1.08 -2.15 2.63
C PHE A 123 0.36 -3.29 3.33
N GLU A 124 -0.89 -3.05 3.72
CA GLU A 124 -1.72 -4.02 4.47
C GLU A 124 -2.82 -4.62 3.59
N GLY A 125 -2.91 -4.17 2.33
CA GLY A 125 -3.89 -4.68 1.40
C GLY A 125 -3.83 -4.02 0.04
N PHE A 126 -4.71 -4.49 -0.84
CA PHE A 126 -4.89 -3.95 -2.18
C PHE A 126 -6.34 -4.04 -2.64
N THR A 127 -6.68 -3.23 -3.64
CA THR A 127 -7.92 -3.34 -4.39
C THR A 127 -7.66 -3.70 -5.84
N VAL A 128 -8.60 -4.42 -6.45
CA VAL A 128 -8.54 -4.77 -7.89
C VAL A 128 -9.94 -4.98 -8.43
N TYR A 129 -10.15 -4.63 -9.71
CA TYR A 129 -11.40 -4.92 -10.41
C TYR A 129 -11.37 -6.31 -11.03
N GLY A 130 -12.43 -7.09 -10.87
CA GLY A 130 -12.50 -8.41 -11.50
C GLY A 130 -13.40 -9.39 -10.78
N PHE A 131 -13.14 -10.69 -10.99
CA PHE A 131 -13.75 -11.80 -10.26
C PHE A 131 -15.29 -11.73 -10.20
N LYS A 132 -15.94 -11.21 -11.25
CA LYS A 132 -17.40 -10.96 -11.29
C LYS A 132 -18.29 -12.19 -11.07
N ASN A 133 -17.72 -13.38 -11.24
CA ASN A 133 -18.42 -14.65 -11.04
C ASN A 133 -18.43 -15.09 -9.57
N TRP A 134 -17.64 -14.41 -8.72
CA TRP A 134 -17.63 -14.59 -7.27
C TRP A 134 -18.64 -13.68 -6.60
N LYS A 135 -19.19 -14.13 -5.46
CA LYS A 135 -20.07 -13.34 -4.58
C LYS A 135 -19.34 -12.99 -3.29
N VAL A 136 -19.91 -12.08 -2.50
CA VAL A 136 -19.29 -11.62 -1.24
C VAL A 136 -19.05 -12.80 -0.29
N PRO A 137 -17.86 -12.93 0.33
CA PRO A 137 -17.50 -14.06 1.17
C PRO A 137 -18.33 -14.31 2.44
N MET A 138 -19.19 -13.38 2.88
CA MET A 138 -20.05 -13.58 4.05
C MET A 138 -20.99 -14.79 3.90
N GLU A 139 -21.33 -15.18 2.67
CA GLU A 139 -22.16 -16.37 2.38
C GLU A 139 -21.33 -17.64 2.16
N TYR A 140 -20.00 -17.57 2.28
CA TYR A 140 -19.08 -18.63 1.83
C TYR A 140 -18.42 -19.41 2.97
N SER A 141 -18.25 -20.71 2.72
CA SER A 141 -17.43 -21.57 3.56
C SER A 141 -15.95 -21.17 3.47
N ARG A 142 -15.16 -21.57 4.47
CA ARG A 142 -13.69 -21.40 4.46
C ARG A 142 -13.01 -21.99 3.21
N SER A 143 -13.57 -23.04 2.61
CA SER A 143 -13.04 -23.63 1.38
C SER A 143 -13.22 -22.69 0.17
N ARG A 144 -14.40 -22.09 0.03
CA ARG A 144 -14.71 -21.13 -1.05
C ARG A 144 -13.89 -19.86 -0.93
N TYR A 145 -13.61 -19.43 0.30
CA TYR A 145 -12.68 -18.31 0.57
C TYR A 145 -11.27 -18.60 0.03
N ARG A 146 -10.75 -19.81 0.28
CA ARG A 146 -9.44 -20.24 -0.22
C ARG A 146 -9.41 -20.42 -1.73
N GLU A 147 -10.49 -20.92 -2.33
CA GLU A 147 -10.60 -21.04 -3.79
C GLU A 147 -10.55 -19.66 -4.46
N LEU A 148 -11.26 -18.66 -3.92
CA LEU A 148 -11.18 -17.28 -4.41
C LEU A 148 -9.77 -16.73 -4.28
N TRP A 149 -9.14 -16.89 -3.11
CA TRP A 149 -7.77 -16.42 -2.91
C TRP A 149 -6.79 -17.09 -3.87
N GLN A 150 -6.93 -18.39 -4.11
CA GLN A 150 -6.10 -19.10 -5.08
C GLN A 150 -6.27 -18.54 -6.50
N GLU A 151 -7.51 -18.31 -6.96
CA GLU A 151 -7.75 -17.70 -8.28
C GLU A 151 -7.16 -16.28 -8.37
N VAL A 152 -7.20 -15.52 -7.26
CA VAL A 152 -6.60 -14.18 -7.17
C VAL A 152 -5.08 -14.26 -7.28
N CYS A 153 -4.43 -15.16 -6.53
CA CYS A 153 -2.98 -15.35 -6.63
C CYS A 153 -2.55 -15.77 -8.03
N GLU A 154 -3.26 -16.71 -8.66
CA GLU A 154 -2.96 -17.16 -10.02
C GLU A 154 -3.16 -16.04 -11.05
N THR A 155 -4.21 -15.23 -10.90
CA THR A 155 -4.53 -14.13 -11.82
C THR A 155 -3.56 -12.96 -11.67
N LEU A 156 -3.14 -12.65 -10.44
CA LEU A 156 -2.29 -11.50 -10.12
C LEU A 156 -0.80 -11.86 -9.96
N GLU A 157 -0.45 -13.10 -10.27
CA GLU A 157 0.92 -13.64 -10.17
C GLU A 157 1.55 -13.47 -8.77
N LEU A 158 0.73 -13.62 -7.72
CA LEU A 158 1.18 -13.59 -6.32
C LEU A 158 1.73 -14.97 -5.93
N GLU A 159 2.88 -14.98 -5.27
CA GLU A 159 3.58 -16.18 -4.80
C GLU A 159 3.01 -16.68 -3.47
N ASN A 160 2.38 -15.82 -2.67
CA ASN A 160 1.93 -16.14 -1.32
C ASN A 160 0.48 -16.67 -1.24
N SER A 161 0.20 -17.84 -1.82
CA SER A 161 -1.16 -18.43 -1.84
C SER A 161 -1.58 -19.14 -0.54
N ASP A 162 -0.63 -19.51 0.32
CA ASP A 162 -0.90 -20.33 1.52
C ASP A 162 -1.63 -19.55 2.63
N TYR A 163 -1.41 -18.24 2.66
CA TYR A 163 -1.91 -17.33 3.68
C TYR A 163 -2.91 -16.33 3.07
N PRO A 164 -4.20 -16.68 3.05
CA PRO A 164 -5.21 -15.77 2.53
C PRO A 164 -5.34 -14.54 3.44
N PRO A 165 -5.81 -13.40 2.90
CA PRO A 165 -6.13 -12.22 3.69
C PRO A 165 -7.12 -12.52 4.81
N ASP A 166 -7.12 -11.70 5.86
CA ASP A 166 -8.10 -11.77 6.96
C ASP A 166 -9.49 -11.31 6.51
N GLU A 167 -9.54 -10.36 5.57
CA GLU A 167 -10.77 -9.90 4.95
C GLU A 167 -10.67 -9.85 3.42
N ILE A 168 -11.65 -10.47 2.77
CA ILE A 168 -11.95 -10.28 1.34
C ILE A 168 -13.37 -9.76 1.24
N ARG A 169 -13.56 -8.58 0.63
CA ARG A 169 -14.88 -7.97 0.45
C ARG A 169 -15.00 -7.19 -0.84
N LEU A 170 -16.23 -6.82 -1.19
CA LEU A 170 -16.48 -5.83 -2.23
C LEU A 170 -16.42 -4.42 -1.62
N SER A 171 -15.85 -3.47 -2.35
CA SER A 171 -15.89 -2.05 -1.94
C SER A 171 -17.24 -1.38 -2.28
N GLY A 172 -18.01 -1.98 -3.19
CA GLY A 172 -19.21 -1.39 -3.78
C GLY A 172 -18.94 -0.57 -5.05
N ARG A 173 -17.68 -0.35 -5.42
CA ARG A 173 -17.30 0.28 -6.71
C ARG A 173 -17.40 -0.73 -7.86
N ILE A 174 -17.75 -0.21 -9.04
CA ILE A 174 -17.84 -0.99 -10.28
C ILE A 174 -17.16 -0.17 -11.38
N ASN A 175 -16.30 -0.80 -12.19
CA ASN A 175 -15.64 -0.11 -13.30
C ASN A 175 -16.56 0.04 -14.53
N HIS A 176 -16.07 0.74 -15.57
CA HIS A 176 -16.82 0.96 -16.81
C HIS A 176 -17.19 -0.32 -17.58
N LYS A 177 -16.56 -1.47 -17.26
CA LYS A 177 -16.86 -2.79 -17.85
C LYS A 177 -17.87 -3.59 -17.03
N GLY A 178 -18.37 -3.04 -15.92
CA GLY A 178 -19.27 -3.75 -15.02
C GLY A 178 -18.56 -4.73 -14.08
N GLU A 179 -17.24 -4.63 -13.92
CA GLU A 179 -16.48 -5.48 -13.01
C GLU A 179 -16.48 -4.85 -11.60
N PRO A 180 -16.83 -5.62 -10.56
CA PRO A 180 -16.82 -5.13 -9.20
C PRO A 180 -15.37 -4.99 -8.70
N GLU A 181 -15.14 -4.03 -7.80
CA GLU A 181 -13.87 -3.90 -7.10
C GLU A 181 -13.87 -4.75 -5.83
N TRP A 182 -12.82 -5.56 -5.71
CA TRP A 182 -12.51 -6.40 -4.56
C TRP A 182 -11.43 -5.74 -3.70
N VAL A 183 -11.53 -5.95 -2.39
CA VAL A 183 -10.62 -5.47 -1.37
C VAL A 183 -10.05 -6.68 -0.64
N PHE A 184 -8.73 -6.74 -0.51
CA PHE A 184 -7.98 -7.81 0.14
C PHE A 184 -7.13 -7.20 1.25
N TRP A 185 -7.38 -7.59 2.51
CA TRP A 185 -6.79 -6.97 3.69
C TRP A 185 -6.20 -8.00 4.67
N TRP A 186 -5.05 -7.66 5.26
CA TRP A 186 -4.41 -8.38 6.35
C TRP A 186 -4.37 -7.52 7.62
N ASP A 187 -4.77 -8.09 8.76
CA ASP A 187 -4.60 -7.49 10.10
C ASP A 187 -3.17 -7.71 10.58
#